data_AF-A0A963PCQ6-F1
#
_entry.id   AF-A0A963PCQ6-F1
#
_cell.length_a   1.000
_cell.length_b   1.000
_cell.length_c   1.000
_cell.angle_alpha   90.00
_cell.angle_beta   90.00
_cell.angle_gamma   90.00
#
_symmetry.space_group_name_H-M   'P 1'
#
loop_
_entity.id
_entity.type
_entity.pdbx_description
1 polymer ?
#
loop_
_entity_poly.entity_id
_entity_poly.type
_entity_poly.pdbx_seq_one_letter_code
_entity_poly.pdbx_strand_id
1 'polypeptide(L)' 'MVIERNDTDVLILGAGGAGLFAALHALQADPDLDVTIAVKGLLGKCGCTRMVQGGYNVALAEGDSVERHFMDTIVGG' A
#
# COMPACT_ATOMS: atom_id res chain seq x y z
N MET A 1 -34.46 -5.33 -2.29
CA MET A 1 -33.04 -5.35 -2.73
C MET A 1 -32.39 -6.54 -2.06
N VAL A 2 -31.89 -7.51 -2.82
CA VAL A 2 -31.17 -8.66 -2.27
C VAL A 2 -29.73 -8.19 -2.04
N ILE A 3 -29.23 -8.35 -0.81
CA ILE A 3 -27.85 -8.01 -0.46
C ILE A 3 -27.04 -9.30 -0.53
N GLU A 4 -26.00 -9.32 -1.34
CA GLU A 4 -25.01 -10.40 -1.37
C GLU A 4 -24.03 -10.20 -0.21
N ARG A 5 -23.62 -11.30 0.41
CA ARG A 5 -22.61 -11.32 1.49
C ARG A 5 -21.49 -12.25 1.07
N ASN A 6 -20.26 -11.76 1.20
CA ASN A 6 -19.05 -12.53 0.99
C ASN A 6 -18.21 -12.42 2.26
N ASP A 7 -17.74 -13.56 2.76
CA ASP A 7 -16.81 -13.63 3.88
C ASP A 7 -15.38 -13.58 3.34
N THR A 8 -14.46 -13.04 4.13
CA THR A 8 -13.02 -12.93 3.85
C THR A 8 -12.32 -12.70 5.18
N ASP A 9 -11.09 -13.18 5.35
CA ASP A 9 -10.32 -12.91 6.57
C ASP A 9 -9.88 -11.44 6.63
N VAL A 10 -9.52 -10.87 5.47
CA VAL A 10 -9.06 -9.49 5.35
C VAL A 10 -9.68 -8.81 4.13
N LEU A 11 -10.44 -7.74 4.39
CA LEU A 11 -10.95 -6.84 3.35
C LEU A 11 -10.06 -5.59 3.22
N ILE A 12 -9.46 -5.40 2.04
CA ILE A 12 -8.67 -4.22 1.70
C ILE A 12 -9.45 -3.31 0.75
N LEU A 13 -9.77 -2.11 1.21
CA LEU A 13 -10.47 -1.09 0.42
C LEU A 13 -9.48 -0.19 -0.33
N GLY A 14 -9.12 -0.60 -1.54
CA GLY A 14 -8.30 0.17 -2.47
C GLY A 14 -7.01 -0.54 -2.87
N ALA A 15 -6.79 -0.62 -4.19
CA ALA A 15 -5.61 -1.24 -4.79
C ALA A 15 -4.50 -0.22 -5.13
N GLY A 16 -4.27 0.75 -4.24
CA GLY A 16 -3.10 1.61 -4.29
C GLY A 16 -1.84 0.88 -3.80
N GLY A 17 -0.69 1.56 -3.82
CA GLY A 17 0.57 0.98 -3.34
C GLY A 17 0.47 0.40 -1.93
N ALA A 18 -0.13 1.16 -1.00
CA ALA A 18 -0.34 0.69 0.37
C ALA A 18 -1.21 -0.57 0.47
N GLY A 19 -2.34 -0.61 -0.24
CA GLY A 19 -3.27 -1.74 -0.17
C GLY A 19 -2.71 -3.03 -0.80
N LEU A 20 -2.05 -2.90 -1.95
CA LEU A 20 -1.39 -4.05 -2.59
C LEU A 20 -0.19 -4.56 -1.78
N PHE A 21 0.56 -3.65 -1.16
CA PHE A 21 1.68 -4.04 -0.29
C PHE A 21 1.20 -4.70 0.99
N ALA A 22 0.08 -4.24 1.56
CA ALA A 22 -0.58 -4.91 2.69
C ALA A 22 -1.05 -6.32 2.32
N ALA A 23 -1.68 -6.49 1.16
CA ALA A 23 -2.11 -7.82 0.68
C ALA A 23 -0.92 -8.78 0.49
N LEU A 24 0.17 -8.27 -0.11
CA LEU A 24 1.40 -9.03 -0.30
C LEU A 24 1.98 -9.51 1.04
N HIS A 25 2.10 -8.62 2.02
CA HIS A 25 2.66 -8.97 3.33
C HIS A 25 1.74 -9.87 4.16
N ALA A 26 0.42 -9.70 4.05
CA ALA A 26 -0.54 -10.60 4.69
C ALA A 26 -0.37 -12.04 4.17
N LEU A 27 -0.36 -12.23 2.85
CA LEU A 27 -0.21 -13.55 2.22
C LEU A 27 1.21 -14.13 2.38
N GLN A 28 2.22 -13.29 2.57
CA GLN A 28 3.57 -13.76 2.93
C GLN A 28 3.63 -14.28 4.37
N ALA A 29 2.90 -13.66 5.29
CA ALA A 29 2.84 -14.08 6.69
C ALA A 29 2.00 -15.35 6.85
N ASP A 30 0.90 -15.44 6.11
CA ASP A 30 0.01 -16.60 6.09
C ASP A 30 -0.61 -16.78 4.68
N PRO A 31 -0.12 -17.74 3.89
CA PRO A 31 -0.62 -18.01 2.55
C PRO A 31 -2.06 -18.54 2.48
N ASP A 32 -2.61 -19.02 3.59
CA ASP A 32 -3.95 -19.61 3.64
C ASP A 32 -5.05 -18.56 3.88
N LEU A 33 -4.68 -17.30 4.14
CA LEU A 33 -5.62 -16.18 4.32
C LEU A 33 -6.45 -15.92 3.05
N ASP A 34 -7.77 -15.81 3.22
CA ASP A 34 -8.64 -15.28 2.19
C ASP A 34 -8.63 -13.75 2.23
N VAL A 35 -7.93 -13.13 1.28
CA VAL A 35 -7.77 -11.67 1.17
C VAL A 35 -8.56 -11.12 -0.02
N THR A 36 -9.58 -10.31 0.27
CA THR A 36 -10.36 -9.60 -0.75
C THR A 36 -9.90 -8.15 -0.91
N ILE A 37 -9.60 -7.74 -2.15
CA ILE A 37 -9.27 -6.35 -2.49
C ILE A 37 -10.40 -5.72 -3.29
N ALA A 38 -11.07 -4.72 -2.72
CA ALA A 38 -12.11 -3.96 -3.40
C ALA A 38 -11.54 -2.70 -4.05
N VAL A 39 -11.88 -2.48 -5.32
CA VAL A 39 -11.38 -1.34 -6.10
C VAL A 39 -12.54 -0.60 -6.74
N LYS A 40 -12.59 0.74 -6.59
CA LYS A 40 -13.66 1.59 -7.13
C LYS A 40 -13.70 1.61 -8.67
N GLY A 41 -12.56 1.37 -9.31
CA GLY A 41 -12.42 1.40 -10.76
C GLY A 41 -11.51 0.26 -11.23
N LEU A 42 -11.06 0.34 -12.47
CA LEU A 42 -10.22 -0.70 -13.05
C LEU A 42 -8.87 -0.77 -12.34
N LEU A 43 -8.49 -1.97 -11.89
CA LEU A 43 -7.19 -2.25 -11.26
C LEU A 43 -6.04 -1.70 -12.10
N GLY A 44 -5.13 -0.96 -11.47
CA GLY A 44 -3.97 -0.35 -12.14
C GLY A 44 -4.31 0.83 -13.07
N LYS A 45 -5.58 1.25 -13.19
CA LYS A 45 -6.01 2.46 -13.94
C LYS A 45 -6.84 3.44 -13.11
N CYS A 46 -6.92 3.24 -11.79
CA CYS A 46 -7.53 4.18 -10.86
C CYS A 46 -6.65 4.38 -9.62
N GLY A 47 -6.89 5.46 -8.88
CA GLY A 47 -6.11 5.82 -7.68
C GLY A 47 -4.86 6.64 -7.98
N CYS A 48 -4.24 7.17 -6.92
CA CYS A 48 -3.18 8.18 -7.05
C CYS A 48 -1.77 7.59 -7.20
N THR A 49 -1.51 6.35 -6.74
CA THR A 49 -0.17 5.73 -6.80
C THR A 49 0.39 5.70 -8.21
N ARG A 50 -0.43 5.43 -9.22
CA ARG A 50 -0.02 5.44 -10.63
C ARG A 50 0.40 6.82 -11.14
N MET A 51 -0.09 7.89 -10.52
CA MET A 51 0.10 9.26 -10.98
C MET A 51 1.35 9.92 -10.37
N VAL A 52 2.08 9.23 -9.47
CA VAL A 52 3.25 9.81 -8.81
C VAL A 52 4.40 10.01 -9.81
N GLN A 53 5.09 11.14 -9.70
CA GLN A 53 6.21 11.50 -10.58
C GLN A 53 7.54 11.61 -9.82
N GLY A 54 7.52 12.08 -8.57
CA GLY A 54 8.73 12.38 -7.78
C GLY A 54 9.44 11.16 -7.20
N GLY A 55 8.80 10.00 -7.13
CA GLY A 55 9.36 8.78 -6.56
C GLY A 55 9.24 8.68 -5.04
N TYR A 56 10.08 7.83 -4.44
CA TYR A 56 10.16 7.63 -2.99
C TYR A 56 11.51 8.13 -2.47
N ASN A 57 11.48 8.97 -1.45
CA ASN A 57 12.70 9.34 -0.74
C ASN A 57 13.12 8.17 0.14
N VAL A 58 14.39 7.76 0.06
CA VAL A 58 14.96 6.71 0.90
C VAL A 58 16.46 6.93 1.04
N ALA A 59 17.00 6.71 2.24
CA ALA A 59 18.43 6.90 2.51
C ALA A 59 19.26 5.70 1.99
N LEU A 60 19.75 5.81 0.75
CA LEU A 60 20.54 4.76 0.09
C LEU A 60 21.96 5.18 -0.30
N ALA A 61 22.24 6.49 -0.38
CA ALA A 61 23.52 6.99 -0.85
C ALA A 61 24.64 6.77 0.18
N GLU A 62 25.87 6.61 -0.31
CA GLU A 62 27.05 6.58 0.55
C GLU A 62 27.16 7.91 1.30
N GLY A 63 27.24 7.84 2.63
CA GLY A 63 27.21 9.03 3.47
C GLY A 63 25.83 9.65 3.61
N ASP A 64 24.73 8.94 3.34
CA ASP A 64 23.38 9.23 3.83
C ASP A 64 23.05 8.37 5.08
N SER A 65 21.96 8.66 5.79
CA SER A 65 21.60 7.97 7.04
C SER A 65 20.10 8.06 7.34
N VAL A 66 19.55 7.00 7.97
CA VAL A 66 18.16 6.96 8.43
C VAL A 66 17.87 8.09 9.43
N GLU A 67 18.84 8.42 10.28
CA GLU A 67 18.71 9.47 11.29
C GLU A 67 18.51 10.85 10.65
N ARG A 68 19.28 11.19 9.61
CA ARG A 68 19.06 12.44 8.85
C ARG A 68 17.72 12.46 8.16
N HIS A 69 17.36 11.38 7.48
CA HIS A 69 16.05 11.27 6.82
C HIS A 69 14.90 11.45 7.83
N PHE A 70 15.02 10.86 9.02
CA PHE A 70 14.06 11.04 10.10
C PHE A 70 13.98 12.50 10.54
N MET A 71 15.12 13.14 10.81
CA MET A 71 15.16 14.56 11.21
C MET A 71 14.55 15.47 10.14
N ASP A 72 14.86 15.23 8.86
CA ASP A 72 14.29 15.98 7.73
C ASP A 72 12.76 15.81 7.67
N THR A 73 12.24 14.62 7.94
CA THR A 73 10.80 14.35 7.99
C THR A 73 10.14 15.11 9.15
N ILE A 74 10.74 15.08 10.33
CA ILE A 74 10.21 15.79 11.52
C ILE A 74 10.18 17.31 11.31
N VAL A 75 11.20 17.86 10.64
CA VAL A 75 11.30 19.30 10.37
C VAL A 75 10.41 19.72 9.19
N GLY A 76 10.36 18.92 8.12
CA GLY A 76 9.66 19.25 6.88
C GLY A 76 8.16 19.01 6.92
N GLY A 77 7.71 18.01 7.68
CA GLY A 77 6.31 17.54 7.67
C GLY A 77 6.03 16.55 6.56
#